data_AF-A0A3C1FZZ9-F1
#
_entry.id   AF-A0A3C1FZZ9-F1
#
_cell.length_a   1.000
_cell.length_b   1.000
_cell.length_c   1.000
_cell.angle_alpha   90.00
_cell.angle_beta   90.00
_cell.angle_gamma   90.00
#
_symmetry.space_group_name_H-M   'P 1'
#
loop_
_entity.id
_entity.type
_entity.pdbx_description
1 polymer ?
#
loop_
_entity_poly.entity_id
_entity_poly.type
_entity_poly.pdbx_seq_one_letter_code
_entity_poly.pdbx_strand_id
1 'polypeptide(L)'
;MGIDKIASNHQGIMMTEKTRFCSFYLLLLFVDSVIVVLRNILSLTGVDLSQTVLINIAEGIFSFIFVFLAIAQVVIALKNKLKWAAKLIGLYPLFFTIVAMVIGIGMLITGRPRIDSSNASRFAVGLSVYLLVVGVGQLSVGIWAAKNLASGHYASAPSGNQSTIRND
;
A
#
# COMPACT_ATOMS: atom_id res chain seq x y z
N MET A 1 -25.18 21.90 -27.93
CA MET A 1 -25.24 20.42 -27.76
C MET A 1 -23.92 19.67 -27.92
N GLY A 2 -22.79 20.31 -28.31
CA GLY A 2 -21.52 19.59 -28.56
C GLY A 2 -20.51 19.53 -27.41
N ILE A 3 -20.54 20.49 -26.47
CA ILE A 3 -19.47 20.63 -25.45
C ILE A 3 -19.74 19.74 -24.23
N ASP A 4 -21.00 19.63 -23.80
CA ASP A 4 -21.39 18.78 -22.66
C ASP A 4 -21.16 17.29 -22.94
N LYS A 5 -21.30 16.86 -24.19
CA LYS A 5 -21.07 15.47 -24.59
C LYS A 5 -19.57 15.13 -24.57
N ILE A 6 -18.70 16.05 -24.98
CA ILE A 6 -17.24 15.88 -24.93
C ILE A 6 -16.75 15.93 -23.47
N ALA A 7 -17.27 16.84 -22.65
CA ALA A 7 -16.96 16.92 -21.23
C ALA A 7 -17.42 15.67 -20.46
N SER A 8 -18.60 15.13 -20.76
CA SER A 8 -19.10 13.88 -20.17
C SER A 8 -18.27 12.66 -20.59
N ASN A 9 -17.79 12.60 -21.84
CA ASN A 9 -16.93 11.53 -22.32
C ASN A 9 -15.53 11.62 -21.69
N HIS A 10 -14.97 12.83 -21.54
CA HIS A 10 -13.69 13.03 -20.86
C HIS A 10 -13.77 12.76 -19.35
N GLN A 11 -14.87 13.15 -18.68
CA GLN A 11 -15.11 12.79 -17.28
C GLN A 11 -15.32 11.29 -17.10
N GLY A 12 -16.02 10.63 -18.03
CA GLY A 12 -16.19 9.18 -18.07
C GLY A 12 -14.83 8.48 -18.17
N ILE A 13 -14.01 8.84 -19.15
CA ILE A 13 -12.67 8.26 -19.35
C ILE A 13 -11.73 8.52 -18.16
N MET A 14 -11.74 9.74 -17.60
CA MET A 14 -10.94 10.07 -16.40
C MET A 14 -11.42 9.34 -15.13
N MET A 15 -12.72 9.05 -14.98
CA MET A 15 -13.21 8.21 -13.88
C MET A 15 -12.74 6.76 -14.04
N THR A 16 -12.69 6.23 -15.27
CA THR A 16 -12.20 4.87 -15.54
C THR A 16 -10.72 4.72 -15.23
N GLU A 17 -9.88 5.69 -15.60
CA GLU A 17 -8.42 5.64 -15.34
C GLU A 17 -8.06 5.74 -13.86
N LYS A 18 -8.73 6.61 -13.10
CA LYS A 18 -8.52 6.74 -11.64
C LYS A 18 -8.87 5.45 -10.89
N THR A 19 -9.96 4.81 -11.31
CA THR A 19 -10.41 3.54 -10.75
C THR A 19 -9.43 2.42 -11.13
N ARG A 20 -8.88 2.43 -12.35
CA ARG A 20 -7.85 1.48 -12.81
C ARG A 20 -6.54 1.60 -12.01
N PHE A 21 -6.03 2.80 -11.78
CA PHE A 21 -4.82 2.99 -10.96
C PHE A 21 -5.02 2.46 -9.54
N CYS A 22 -6.15 2.79 -8.90
CA CYS A 22 -6.46 2.32 -7.55
C CYS A 22 -6.60 0.79 -7.50
N SER A 23 -7.25 0.15 -8.48
CA SER A 23 -7.36 -1.31 -8.56
C SER A 23 -6.00 -1.97 -8.74
N PHE A 24 -5.14 -1.41 -9.62
CA PHE A 24 -3.78 -1.91 -9.83
C PHE A 24 -2.92 -1.76 -8.57
N TYR A 25 -3.02 -0.61 -7.90
CA TYR A 25 -2.34 -0.36 -6.64
C TYR A 25 -2.80 -1.33 -5.54
N LEU A 26 -4.10 -1.59 -5.43
CA LEU A 26 -4.65 -2.57 -4.47
C LEU A 26 -4.15 -3.98 -4.75
N LEU A 27 -4.03 -4.36 -6.01
CA LEU A 27 -3.45 -5.66 -6.39
C LEU A 27 -1.98 -5.75 -5.98
N LEU A 28 -1.19 -4.71 -6.25
CA LEU A 28 0.20 -4.65 -5.81
C LEU A 28 0.33 -4.68 -4.28
N LEU A 29 -0.52 -3.94 -3.56
CA LEU A 29 -0.58 -3.95 -2.10
C LEU A 29 -0.87 -5.35 -1.57
N PHE A 30 -1.81 -6.06 -2.20
CA PHE A 30 -2.14 -7.44 -1.82
C PHE A 30 -0.95 -8.38 -2.04
N VAL A 31 -0.34 -8.34 -3.22
CA VAL A 31 0.83 -9.16 -3.56
C VAL A 31 1.98 -8.89 -2.61
N ASP A 32 2.31 -7.63 -2.36
CA ASP A 32 3.34 -7.22 -1.40
C ASP A 32 3.07 -7.79 0.01
N SER A 33 1.84 -7.66 0.48
CA SER A 33 1.47 -8.18 1.80
C SER A 33 1.59 -9.70 1.90
N VAL A 34 1.22 -10.43 0.85
CA VAL A 34 1.39 -11.89 0.78
C VAL A 34 2.87 -12.27 0.81
N ILE A 35 3.71 -11.56 0.06
CA ILE A 35 5.16 -11.79 0.04
C ILE A 35 5.75 -11.55 1.43
N VAL A 36 5.39 -10.43 2.09
CA VAL A 36 5.85 -10.12 3.45
C VAL A 36 5.41 -11.21 4.43
N VAL A 37 4.16 -11.65 4.39
CA VAL A 37 3.67 -12.72 5.27
C VAL A 37 4.43 -14.03 5.04
N LEU A 38 4.53 -14.49 3.79
CA LEU A 38 5.22 -15.73 3.43
C LEU A 38 6.70 -15.68 3.84
N ARG A 39 7.39 -14.57 3.57
CA ARG A 39 8.81 -14.42 3.91
C ARG A 39 9.03 -14.49 5.41
N ASN A 40 8.20 -13.82 6.20
CA ASN A 40 8.37 -13.83 7.66
C ASN A 40 7.99 -15.19 8.26
N ILE A 41 7.03 -15.91 7.68
CA ILE A 41 6.77 -17.32 8.04
C ILE A 41 8.01 -18.18 7.75
N LEU A 42 8.59 -18.07 6.56
CA LEU A 42 9.79 -18.82 6.18
C LEU A 42 10.97 -18.50 7.09
N SER A 43 11.19 -17.23 7.41
CA SER A 43 12.20 -16.77 8.38
C SER A 43 11.99 -17.40 9.76
N LEU A 44 10.75 -17.47 10.26
CA LEU A 44 10.41 -18.11 11.54
C LEU A 44 10.61 -19.63 11.51
N THR A 45 10.52 -20.28 10.35
CA THR A 45 10.83 -21.71 10.18
C THR A 45 12.33 -22.00 10.02
N GLY A 46 13.19 -20.97 10.08
CA GLY A 46 14.64 -21.10 9.95
C GLY A 46 15.17 -21.01 8.51
N VAL A 47 14.31 -20.72 7.53
CA VAL A 47 14.70 -20.50 6.14
C VAL A 47 15.04 -19.02 5.95
N ASP A 48 16.33 -18.71 5.94
CA ASP A 48 16.79 -17.33 5.84
C ASP A 48 17.02 -16.90 4.37
N LEU A 49 15.97 -16.37 3.74
CA LEU A 49 16.02 -15.83 2.37
C LEU A 49 16.88 -14.57 2.26
N SER A 50 17.20 -13.92 3.38
CA SER A 50 17.96 -12.67 3.44
C SER A 50 19.44 -12.82 3.08
N GLN A 51 19.96 -14.05 3.00
CA GLN A 51 21.34 -14.30 2.59
C GLN A 51 21.54 -14.23 1.07
N THR A 52 20.45 -14.21 0.29
CA THR A 52 20.55 -14.14 -1.17
C THR A 52 20.62 -12.68 -1.62
N VAL A 53 21.80 -12.23 -2.02
CA VAL A 53 22.05 -10.84 -2.48
C VAL A 53 21.05 -10.41 -3.56
N LEU A 54 20.72 -11.30 -4.50
CA LEU A 54 19.77 -11.02 -5.57
C LEU A 54 18.36 -10.71 -5.04
N ILE A 55 17.91 -11.43 -4.00
CA ILE A 55 16.61 -11.24 -3.36
C ILE A 55 16.58 -9.89 -2.64
N ASN A 56 17.64 -9.55 -1.90
CA ASN A 56 17.71 -8.26 -1.19
C ASN A 56 17.70 -7.05 -2.13
N ILE A 57 18.38 -7.13 -3.28
CA ILE A 57 18.38 -6.05 -4.29
C ILE A 57 17.00 -5.92 -4.93
N ALA A 58 16.40 -7.04 -5.35
CA ALA A 58 15.07 -7.05 -5.94
C ALA A 58 14.01 -6.50 -4.96
N GLU A 59 14.10 -6.89 -3.69
CA GLU A 59 13.24 -6.39 -2.63
C GLU A 59 13.42 -4.89 -2.38
N GLY A 60 14.66 -4.40 -2.36
CA GLY A 60 14.95 -2.98 -2.22
C GLY A 60 14.34 -2.15 -3.35
N ILE A 61 14.50 -2.61 -4.61
CA ILE A 61 13.91 -1.94 -5.78
C ILE A 61 12.39 -1.98 -5.70
N PHE A 62 11.81 -3.15 -5.39
CA PHE A 62 10.37 -3.32 -5.28
C PHE A 62 9.77 -2.43 -4.18
N SER A 63 10.38 -2.42 -2.99
CA SER A 63 9.99 -1.57 -1.87
C SER A 63 10.06 -0.09 -2.24
N PHE A 64 11.10 0.34 -2.95
CA PHE A 64 11.24 1.72 -3.41
C PHE A 64 10.11 2.10 -4.36
N ILE A 65 9.86 1.30 -5.41
CA ILE A 65 8.76 1.53 -6.36
C ILE A 65 7.41 1.57 -5.61
N PHE A 66 7.22 0.68 -4.64
CA PHE A 66 5.99 0.60 -3.86
C PHE A 66 5.72 1.88 -3.07
N VAL A 67 6.75 2.48 -2.46
CA VAL A 67 6.65 3.79 -1.77
C VAL A 67 6.22 4.89 -2.73
N PHE A 68 6.81 4.96 -3.94
CA PHE A 68 6.40 5.95 -4.94
C PHE A 68 4.93 5.80 -5.34
N LEU A 69 4.48 4.56 -5.54
CA LEU A 69 3.07 4.27 -5.83
C LEU A 69 2.15 4.62 -4.67
N ALA A 70 2.58 4.38 -3.43
CA ALA A 70 1.83 4.76 -2.23
C ALA A 70 1.67 6.28 -2.10
N ILE A 71 2.74 7.04 -2.34
CA ILE A 71 2.69 8.51 -2.39
C ILE A 71 1.73 8.97 -3.50
N ALA A 72 1.86 8.40 -4.71
CA ALA A 72 0.98 8.73 -5.83
C ALA A 72 -0.49 8.44 -5.47
N GLN A 73 -0.79 7.32 -4.83
CA GLN A 73 -2.13 6.97 -4.37
C GLN A 73 -2.68 7.98 -3.35
N VAL A 74 -1.86 8.41 -2.37
CA VAL A 74 -2.27 9.46 -1.42
C VAL A 74 -2.54 10.78 -2.13
N VAL A 75 -1.67 11.20 -3.04
CA VAL A 75 -1.82 12.45 -3.81
C VAL A 75 -3.10 12.41 -4.65
N ILE A 76 -3.37 11.30 -5.35
CA ILE A 76 -4.59 11.11 -6.14
C ILE A 76 -5.82 11.14 -5.22
N ALA A 77 -5.77 10.50 -4.05
CA ALA A 77 -6.87 10.48 -3.10
C ALA A 77 -7.17 11.87 -2.51
N LEU A 78 -6.13 12.67 -2.22
CA LEU A 78 -6.28 14.04 -1.74
C LEU A 78 -6.81 14.98 -2.84
N LYS A 79 -6.20 14.96 -4.02
CA LYS A 79 -6.61 15.84 -5.14
C LYS A 79 -8.06 15.59 -5.58
N ASN A 80 -8.50 14.33 -5.59
CA ASN A 80 -9.85 13.97 -6.03
C ASN A 80 -10.88 13.93 -4.87
N LYS A 81 -10.51 14.38 -3.67
CA LYS A 81 -11.37 14.33 -2.46
C LYS A 81 -12.00 12.95 -2.24
N LEU A 82 -11.27 11.88 -2.55
CA LEU A 82 -11.75 10.51 -2.37
C LEU A 82 -12.02 10.24 -0.89
N LYS A 83 -12.87 9.24 -0.61
CA LYS A 83 -13.19 8.86 0.77
C LYS A 83 -11.94 8.41 1.52
N TRP A 84 -12.03 8.45 2.85
CA TRP A 84 -10.94 8.09 3.76
C TRP A 84 -10.30 6.73 3.45
N ALA A 85 -11.08 5.77 2.94
CA ALA A 85 -10.57 4.47 2.51
C ALA A 85 -9.42 4.58 1.49
N ALA A 86 -9.56 5.44 0.48
CA ALA A 86 -8.55 5.64 -0.57
C ALA A 86 -7.27 6.31 -0.04
N LYS A 87 -7.39 7.11 1.01
CA LYS A 87 -6.25 7.77 1.67
C LYS A 87 -5.50 6.79 2.59
N LEU A 88 -6.26 6.01 3.36
CA LEU A 88 -5.74 5.01 4.30
C LEU A 88 -4.90 3.93 3.61
N ILE A 89 -5.31 3.46 2.43
CA ILE A 89 -4.55 2.44 1.71
C ILE A 89 -3.16 2.89 1.25
N GLY A 90 -2.98 4.17 0.94
CA GLY A 90 -1.66 4.72 0.58
C GLY A 90 -0.86 5.12 1.82
N LEU A 91 -1.54 5.59 2.88
CA LEU A 91 -0.89 6.04 4.10
C LEU A 91 -0.37 4.87 4.95
N TYR A 92 -1.08 3.75 4.98
CA TYR A 92 -0.71 2.56 5.74
C TYR A 92 0.70 2.06 5.39
N PRO A 93 1.01 1.68 4.14
CA PRO A 93 2.36 1.22 3.80
C PRO A 93 3.43 2.29 4.02
N LEU A 94 3.13 3.58 3.77
CA LEU A 94 4.07 4.66 4.05
C LEU A 94 4.45 4.74 5.53
N PHE A 95 3.46 4.63 6.43
CA PHE A 95 3.71 4.62 7.86
C PHE A 95 4.65 3.47 8.24
N PHE A 96 4.38 2.25 7.78
CA PHE A 96 5.21 1.09 8.11
C PHE A 96 6.61 1.13 7.48
N THR A 97 6.75 1.69 6.27
CA THR A 97 8.07 1.94 5.69
C THR A 97 8.88 2.92 6.53
N ILE A 98 8.27 4.00 7.02
CA ILE A 98 8.95 4.97 7.91
C ILE A 98 9.37 4.26 9.20
N VAL A 99 8.50 3.47 9.82
CA VAL A 99 8.85 2.72 11.03
C VAL A 99 10.00 1.75 10.76
N ALA A 100 9.99 1.02 9.64
CA ALA A 100 11.07 0.13 9.26
C ALA A 100 12.40 0.87 9.04
N MET A 101 12.37 2.05 8.40
CA MET A 101 13.56 2.92 8.27
C MET A 101 14.08 3.39 9.62
N VAL A 102 13.20 3.82 10.53
CA VAL A 102 13.60 4.25 11.89
C VAL A 102 14.25 3.11 12.66
N ILE A 103 13.70 1.89 12.58
CA ILE A 103 14.30 0.69 13.17
C ILE A 103 15.68 0.44 12.54
N GLY A 104 15.79 0.46 11.21
CA GLY A 104 17.05 0.22 10.48
C GLY A 104 18.14 1.24 10.81
N ILE A 105 17.80 2.53 10.83
CA ILE A 105 18.70 3.62 11.21
C ILE A 105 19.09 3.49 12.70
N GLY A 106 18.12 3.18 13.56
CA GLY A 106 18.35 2.91 14.97
C GLY A 106 19.41 1.82 15.15
N MET A 107 19.31 0.71 14.42
CA MET A 107 20.30 -0.36 14.44
C MET A 107 21.69 0.06 13.95
N LEU A 108 21.76 0.94 12.95
CA LEU A 108 23.04 1.48 12.45
C LEU A 108 23.70 2.38 13.49
N ILE A 109 22.93 3.26 14.13
CA ILE A 109 23.41 4.22 15.14
C ILE A 109 23.81 3.52 16.44
N THR A 110 23.04 2.52 16.90
CA THR A 110 23.35 1.79 18.14
C THR A 110 24.55 0.85 18.01
N GLY A 111 25.15 0.74 16.82
CA GLY A 111 26.36 -0.05 16.57
C GLY A 111 26.09 -1.55 16.64
N ARG A 112 25.89 -2.17 15.49
CA ARG A 112 25.81 -3.64 15.35
C ARG A 112 26.97 -4.45 15.97
N PRO A 113 28.23 -3.99 16.18
CA PRO A 113 29.27 -4.92 16.64
C PRO A 113 29.20 -5.30 18.13
N ARG A 114 28.17 -4.87 18.90
CA ARG A 114 28.03 -5.23 20.34
C ARG A 114 26.79 -6.05 20.71
N ILE A 115 25.96 -6.43 19.73
CA ILE A 115 24.82 -7.30 20.01
C ILE A 115 25.33 -8.75 19.94
N ASP A 116 25.44 -9.38 21.11
CA ASP A 116 25.78 -10.79 21.24
C ASP A 116 24.85 -11.67 20.38
N SER A 117 25.34 -12.79 19.86
CA SER A 117 24.67 -13.66 18.89
C SER A 117 23.26 -14.11 19.32
N SER A 118 23.04 -14.31 20.62
CA SER A 118 21.73 -14.65 21.19
C SER A 118 20.74 -13.47 21.18
N ASN A 119 21.23 -12.24 21.36
CA ASN A 119 20.40 -11.04 21.30
C ASN A 119 20.08 -10.66 19.86
N ALA A 120 21.02 -10.91 18.93
CA ALA A 120 20.82 -10.69 17.50
C ALA A 120 19.75 -11.63 16.93
N SER A 121 19.77 -12.92 17.32
CA SER A 121 18.74 -13.89 16.92
C SER A 121 17.37 -13.57 17.52
N ARG A 122 17.29 -13.22 18.81
CA ARG A 122 16.03 -12.78 19.45
C ARG A 122 15.46 -11.52 18.79
N PHE A 123 16.32 -10.57 18.45
CA PHE A 123 15.91 -9.36 17.73
C PHE A 123 15.39 -9.69 16.33
N ALA A 124 16.08 -10.57 15.58
CA ALA A 124 15.63 -11.00 14.26
C ALA A 124 14.26 -11.69 14.31
N VAL A 125 14.03 -12.58 15.28
CA VAL A 125 12.73 -13.21 15.50
C VAL A 125 11.66 -12.17 15.83
N GLY A 126 11.96 -11.23 16.73
CA GLY A 126 11.04 -10.14 17.08
C GLY A 126 10.69 -9.25 15.88
N LEU A 127 11.67 -8.93 15.02
CA LEU A 127 11.47 -8.19 13.79
C LEU A 127 10.61 -8.97 12.79
N SER A 128 10.84 -10.28 12.62
CA SER A 128 10.03 -11.12 11.75
C SER A 128 8.57 -11.23 12.22
N VAL A 129 8.33 -11.35 13.54
CA VAL A 129 6.98 -11.32 14.11
C VAL A 129 6.31 -9.96 13.88
N TYR A 130 7.03 -8.86 14.12
CA TYR A 130 6.52 -7.51 13.85
C TYR A 130 6.12 -7.35 12.38
N LEU A 131 7.00 -7.72 11.44
CA LEU A 131 6.73 -7.61 10.01
C LEU A 131 5.59 -8.54 9.55
N LEU A 132 5.43 -9.71 10.18
CA LEU A 132 4.29 -10.59 9.95
C LEU A 132 2.97 -9.90 10.33
N VAL A 133 2.91 -9.28 11.51
CA VAL A 133 1.73 -8.52 11.97
C VAL A 133 1.42 -7.36 11.02
N VAL A 134 2.45 -6.65 10.55
CA VAL A 134 2.32 -5.59 9.54
C VAL A 134 1.73 -6.14 8.24
N GLY A 135 2.25 -7.26 7.73
CA GLY A 135 1.74 -7.89 6.51
C GLY A 135 0.27 -8.32 6.62
N VAL A 136 -0.12 -8.91 7.76
CA VAL A 136 -1.53 -9.28 8.03
C VAL A 136 -2.43 -8.05 8.13
N GLY A 137 -1.96 -6.98 8.77
CA GLY A 137 -2.68 -5.72 8.85
C GLY A 137 -2.85 -5.07 7.46
N GLN A 138 -1.82 -5.11 6.63
CA GLN A 138 -1.85 -4.61 5.25
C GLN A 138 -2.85 -5.39 4.40
N LEU A 139 -2.88 -6.73 4.51
CA LEU A 139 -3.91 -7.57 3.88
C LEU A 139 -5.32 -7.17 4.31
N SER A 140 -5.53 -6.99 5.61
CA SER A 140 -6.83 -6.63 6.17
C SER A 140 -7.32 -5.28 5.65
N VAL A 141 -6.43 -4.28 5.60
CA VAL A 141 -6.72 -2.95 5.04
C VAL A 141 -6.96 -3.03 3.53
N GLY A 142 -6.17 -3.82 2.80
CA GLY A 142 -6.32 -4.04 1.36
C GLY A 142 -7.66 -4.70 1.01
N ILE A 143 -8.07 -5.75 1.74
CA ILE A 143 -9.36 -6.41 1.56
C ILE A 143 -10.51 -5.46 1.87
N TRP A 144 -10.42 -4.72 2.97
CA TRP A 144 -11.43 -3.72 3.31
C TRP A 144 -11.56 -2.66 2.22
N ALA A 145 -10.45 -2.17 1.70
CA ALA A 145 -10.43 -1.19 0.63
C ALA A 145 -10.99 -1.74 -0.70
N ALA A 146 -10.63 -2.96 -1.09
CA ALA A 146 -11.19 -3.63 -2.26
C ALA A 146 -12.72 -3.77 -2.14
N LYS A 147 -13.23 -4.10 -0.95
CA LYS A 147 -14.66 -4.19 -0.67
C LYS A 147 -15.36 -2.82 -0.77
N ASN A 148 -14.71 -1.75 -0.32
CA ASN A 148 -15.20 -0.38 -0.50
C ASN A 148 -15.16 0.08 -1.96
N LEU A 149 -14.19 -0.39 -2.74
CA LEU A 149 -14.07 -0.09 -4.17
C LEU A 149 -15.20 -0.77 -4.96
N ALA A 150 -15.41 -2.06 -4.71
CA ALA A 150 -16.46 -2.86 -5.35
C ALA A 150 -17.88 -2.34 -5.05
N SER A 151 -18.10 -1.78 -3.86
CA SER A 151 -19.40 -1.23 -3.47
C SER A 151 -19.63 0.22 -3.93
N GLY A 152 -18.73 0.80 -4.73
CA GLY A 152 -18.85 2.19 -5.22
C GLY A 152 -18.63 3.25 -4.15
N HIS A 153 -18.38 2.86 -2.90
CA HIS A 153 -18.10 3.78 -1.79
C HIS A 153 -16.73 4.47 -1.91
N TYR A 154 -15.91 4.13 -2.90
CA TYR A 154 -14.62 4.76 -3.16
C TYR A 154 -14.71 6.11 -3.86
N ALA A 155 -15.69 6.27 -4.74
CA ALA A 155 -15.90 7.53 -5.44
C ALA A 155 -16.54 8.53 -4.47
N SER A 156 -15.93 9.70 -4.34
CA SER A 156 -16.61 10.88 -3.81
C SER A 156 -17.91 11.03 -4.61
N ALA A 157 -19.04 11.22 -3.93
CA ALA A 157 -20.31 11.50 -4.61
C ALA A 157 -20.05 12.61 -5.65
N PRO A 158 -20.54 12.48 -6.90
CA PRO A 158 -20.41 13.54 -7.87
C PRO A 158 -20.99 14.79 -7.21
N SER A 159 -20.14 15.81 -7.02
CA SER A 159 -20.58 17.12 -6.56
C SER A 159 -21.73 17.54 -7.47
N GLY A 160 -22.91 17.70 -6.86
CA GLY A 160 -24.17 17.78 -7.56
C GLY A 160 -24.14 18.72 -8.75
N ASN A 161 -24.34 18.13 -9.93
CA ASN A 161 -25.17 18.72 -10.96
C ASN A 161 -25.70 17.60 -11.86
N GLN A 162 -26.27 16.55 -11.25
CA GLN A 162 -27.07 15.59 -12.00
C GLN A 162 -28.48 16.17 -12.04
N SER A 163 -28.68 16.99 -13.06
CA SER A 163 -29.95 17.56 -13.48
C SER A 163 -31.04 16.51 -13.39
N THR A 164 -31.91 16.68 -12.40
CA THR A 164 -33.21 16.00 -12.35
C THR A 164 -34.07 16.66 -13.42
N ILE A 165 -33.83 16.33 -14.69
CA ILE A 165 -34.86 16.47 -15.73
C ILE A 165 -35.77 15.27 -15.51
N ARG A 166 -36.68 15.43 -14.56
CA ARG A 166 -37.88 14.61 -14.45
C ARG A 166 -38.81 15.13 -15.54
N ASN A 167 -38.89 14.38 -16.63
CA ASN A 167 -39.98 14.54 -17.59
C ASN A 167 -41.26 14.08 -16.89
N ASP A 168 -42.06 15.04 -16.44
CA ASP A 168 -43.51 14.89 -16.30
C ASP A 168 -44.15 15.89 -17.27
#